data_AF-A0A1I5BW55-F1
#
_entry.id   AF-A0A1I5BW55-F1
#
_cell.length_a   1.000
_cell.length_b   1.000
_cell.length_c   1.000
_cell.angle_alpha   90.00
_cell.angle_beta   90.00
_cell.angle_gamma   90.00
#
_symmetry.space_group_name_H-M   'P 1'
#
loop_
_entity.id
_entity.type
_entity.pdbx_description
1 polymer ?
#
loop_
_entity_poly.entity_id
_entity_poly.type
_entity_poly.pdbx_seq_one_letter_code
_entity_poly.pdbx_strand_id
1 'polypeptide(L)'
;MSKKDQYGLEFLKVTAGGDVGYDCVRKNGIVDENNLLQFLCYLDISRTEFLLKEINFHLDHIPDPTLEPYDSTVLEHMDLQIAYPDFIIDGQPTAFPLKDIKDLLQEWLEFSQS
;
A
#
# COMPACT_ATOMS: atom_id res chain seq x y z
N MET A 1 -0.55 16.53 6.95
CA MET A 1 -1.14 15.38 7.66
C MET A 1 -0.64 14.15 6.94
N SER A 2 -0.14 13.14 7.67
CA SER A 2 0.35 11.91 7.04
C SER A 2 -0.80 11.16 6.35
N LYS A 3 -0.50 10.38 5.31
CA LYS A 3 -1.52 9.57 4.65
C LYS A 3 -2.04 8.48 5.56
N LYS A 4 -1.19 7.86 6.37
CA LYS A 4 -1.68 6.90 7.38
C LYS A 4 -2.69 7.56 8.31
N ASP A 5 -2.50 8.82 8.70
CA ASP A 5 -3.49 9.53 9.54
C ASP A 5 -4.78 9.86 8.77
N GLN A 6 -4.67 10.27 7.49
CA GLN A 6 -5.81 10.53 6.61
C GLN A 6 -6.70 9.28 6.47
N TYR A 7 -6.09 8.12 6.31
CA TYR A 7 -6.80 6.87 6.18
C TYR A 7 -7.21 6.25 7.51
N GLY A 8 -6.71 6.73 8.65
CA GLY A 8 -6.99 6.13 9.96
C GLY A 8 -6.21 4.84 10.22
N LEU A 9 -4.96 4.77 9.77
CA LEU A 9 -4.02 3.67 9.96
C LEU A 9 -3.01 3.98 11.07
N GLU A 10 -2.55 2.93 11.73
CA GLU A 10 -1.49 2.94 12.72
C GLU A 10 -0.43 1.92 12.33
N PHE A 11 0.85 2.33 12.39
CA PHE A 11 1.98 1.47 12.10
C PHE A 11 2.65 1.07 13.42
N LEU A 12 2.87 -0.23 13.60
CA LEU A 12 3.33 -0.82 14.84
C LEU A 12 4.62 -1.60 14.62
N LYS A 13 5.58 -1.42 15.54
CA LYS A 13 6.79 -2.23 15.60
C LYS A 13 6.54 -3.33 16.62
N VAL A 14 6.49 -4.57 16.16
CA VAL A 14 6.16 -5.74 16.98
C VAL A 14 7.45 -6.47 17.29
N THR A 15 7.71 -6.73 18.58
CA THR A 15 8.86 -7.53 19.01
C THR A 15 8.38 -8.83 19.64
N ALA A 16 8.75 -9.95 19.05
CA ALA A 16 8.35 -11.28 19.52
C ALA A 16 9.55 -12.23 19.46
N GLY A 17 9.95 -12.79 20.60
CA GLY A 17 11.03 -13.78 20.65
C GLY A 17 12.43 -13.28 20.24
N GLY A 18 12.64 -11.96 20.14
CA GLY A 18 13.88 -11.37 19.64
C GLY A 18 13.82 -10.94 18.16
N ASP A 19 12.77 -11.37 17.44
CA ASP A 19 12.50 -10.93 16.08
C ASP A 19 11.72 -9.61 16.10
N VAL A 20 12.08 -8.72 15.17
CA VAL A 20 11.39 -7.44 14.93
C VAL A 20 10.53 -7.61 13.69
N GLY A 21 9.22 -7.45 13.85
CA GLY A 21 8.25 -7.34 12.77
C GLY A 21 7.61 -5.96 12.74
N TYR A 22 6.91 -5.69 11.64
CA TYR A 22 6.16 -4.46 11.44
C TYR A 22 4.73 -4.83 11.09
N ASP A 23 3.77 -4.07 11.62
CA ASP A 23 2.34 -4.31 11.43
C ASP A 23 1.60 -3.01 11.09
N CYS A 24 0.47 -3.14 10.39
CA CYS A 24 -0.39 -2.05 9.97
C CYS A 24 -1.83 -2.35 10.38
N VAL A 25 -2.41 -1.50 11.22
CA VAL A 25 -3.75 -1.71 11.78
C VAL A 25 -4.64 -0.47 11.63
N ARG A 26 -5.95 -0.64 11.77
CA ARG A 26 -6.90 0.49 11.85
C ARG A 26 -6.84 1.17 13.21
N LYS A 27 -6.76 2.50 13.22
CA LYS A 27 -6.98 3.30 14.42
C LYS A 27 -8.39 3.03 14.96
N ASN A 28 -8.48 2.87 16.27
CA ASN A 28 -9.73 2.65 17.01
C ASN A 28 -10.54 1.42 16.58
N GLY A 29 -9.96 0.50 15.81
CA GLY A 29 -10.64 -0.72 15.35
C GLY A 29 -11.83 -0.48 14.42
N ILE A 30 -11.88 0.67 13.74
CA ILE A 30 -12.96 0.98 12.78
C ILE A 30 -12.79 0.08 11.54
N VAL A 31 -13.83 -0.73 11.27
CA VAL A 31 -13.89 -1.64 10.13
C VAL A 31 -14.67 -0.97 8.99
N ASP A 32 -13.96 -0.48 7.98
CA ASP A 32 -14.50 0.20 6.79
C ASP A 32 -13.72 -0.23 5.52
N GLU A 33 -13.99 0.42 4.39
CA GLU A 33 -13.29 0.14 3.13
C GLU A 33 -11.76 0.35 3.19
N ASN A 34 -11.27 1.19 4.10
CA ASN A 34 -9.83 1.42 4.29
C ASN A 34 -9.14 0.25 5.01
N ASN A 35 -9.90 -0.77 5.44
CA ASN A 35 -9.32 -2.03 5.90
C ASN A 35 -8.42 -2.69 4.87
N LEU A 36 -8.72 -2.51 3.58
CA LEU A 36 -7.91 -3.04 2.49
C LEU A 36 -6.48 -2.53 2.56
N LEU A 37 -6.26 -1.31 3.07
CA LEU A 37 -4.93 -0.71 3.24
C LEU A 37 -4.07 -1.40 4.31
N GLN A 38 -4.63 -2.31 5.11
CA GLN A 38 -3.83 -3.13 6.02
C GLN A 38 -2.94 -4.13 5.27
N PHE A 39 -3.10 -4.32 3.95
CA PHE A 39 -2.19 -5.14 3.14
C PHE A 39 -0.71 -4.73 3.28
N LEU A 40 -0.45 -3.48 3.69
CA LEU A 40 0.89 -2.99 4.02
C LEU A 40 1.62 -3.93 4.99
N CYS A 41 0.92 -4.62 5.89
CA CYS A 41 1.54 -5.58 6.83
C CYS A 41 2.17 -6.81 6.13
N TYR A 42 1.83 -7.08 4.87
CA TYR A 42 2.41 -8.16 4.06
C TYR A 42 3.67 -7.72 3.29
N LEU A 43 3.99 -6.42 3.30
CA LEU A 43 5.14 -5.86 2.59
C LEU A 43 6.33 -5.71 3.52
N ASP A 44 7.41 -6.45 3.21
CA ASP A 44 8.73 -6.14 3.72
C ASP A 44 9.36 -4.96 2.96
N ILE A 45 10.57 -4.55 3.36
CA ILE A 45 11.30 -3.44 2.74
C ILE A 45 11.45 -3.64 1.23
N SER A 46 11.90 -4.82 0.78
CA SER A 46 12.16 -5.09 -0.63
C SER A 46 10.89 -5.10 -1.47
N ARG A 47 9.80 -5.66 -0.94
CA ARG A 47 8.48 -5.63 -1.57
C ARG A 47 7.92 -4.21 -1.64
N THR A 48 8.08 -3.43 -0.57
CA THR A 48 7.64 -2.03 -0.54
C THR A 48 8.36 -1.20 -1.59
N GLU A 49 9.69 -1.34 -1.69
CA GLU A 49 10.50 -0.67 -2.71
C GLU A 49 10.11 -1.09 -4.14
N PHE A 50 9.82 -2.38 -4.33
CA PHE A 50 9.39 -2.90 -5.63
C PHE A 50 8.03 -2.33 -6.05
N LEU A 51 7.03 -2.36 -5.18
CA LEU A 51 5.71 -1.79 -5.47
C LEU A 51 5.77 -0.28 -5.69
N LEU A 52 6.60 0.44 -4.91
CA LEU A 52 6.85 1.86 -5.15
C LEU A 52 7.41 2.12 -6.54
N LYS A 53 8.31 1.26 -7.04
CA LYS A 53 8.86 1.39 -8.40
C LYS A 53 7.77 1.19 -9.46
N GLU A 54 6.90 0.19 -9.30
CA GLU A 54 5.78 -0.06 -10.21
C GLU A 54 4.80 1.12 -10.25
N ILE A 55 4.42 1.65 -9.07
CA ILE A 55 3.52 2.80 -8.97
C ILE A 55 4.17 4.06 -9.55
N ASN A 56 5.44 4.34 -9.23
CA ASN A 56 6.14 5.50 -9.80
C ASN A 56 6.23 5.42 -11.32
N PHE A 57 6.48 4.22 -11.88
CA PHE A 57 6.46 4.04 -13.33
C PHE A 57 5.12 4.49 -13.92
N HIS A 58 3.99 4.08 -13.33
CA HIS A 58 2.67 4.48 -13.82
C HIS A 58 2.38 5.97 -13.60
N LEU A 59 2.84 6.55 -12.48
CA LEU A 59 2.65 7.97 -12.18
C LEU A 59 3.51 8.90 -13.04
N ASP A 60 4.70 8.47 -13.46
CA ASP A 60 5.61 9.30 -14.26
C ASP A 60 5.24 9.30 -15.76
N HIS A 61 4.36 8.40 -16.21
CA HIS A 61 4.00 8.21 -17.63
C HIS A 61 2.53 8.61 -17.97
N ILE A 62 1.86 9.46 -17.17
CA ILE A 62 0.41 9.81 -17.27
C ILE A 62 0.03 10.76 -18.45
N PRO A 63 -1.21 10.69 -19.03
CA PRO A 63 -2.22 9.63 -19.03
C PRO A 63 -2.29 9.04 -20.44
N ASP A 64 -1.70 7.88 -20.67
CA ASP A 64 -2.01 7.13 -21.88
C ASP A 64 -3.31 6.37 -21.64
N PRO A 65 -4.44 6.73 -22.29
CA PRO A 65 -5.71 6.02 -22.14
C PRO A 65 -5.66 4.59 -22.69
N THR A 66 -4.56 4.20 -23.34
CA THR A 66 -4.30 2.83 -23.81
C THR A 66 -3.53 1.97 -22.82
N LEU A 67 -3.04 2.55 -21.71
CA LEU A 67 -2.38 1.78 -20.68
C LEU A 67 -3.41 0.91 -19.95
N GLU A 68 -3.35 -0.40 -20.21
CA GLU A 68 -4.21 -1.36 -19.53
C GLU A 68 -3.86 -1.41 -18.04
N PRO A 69 -4.84 -1.74 -17.16
CA PRO A 69 -4.56 -2.03 -15.77
C PRO A 69 -3.44 -3.06 -15.62
N TYR A 70 -2.52 -2.81 -14.70
CA TYR A 70 -1.39 -3.69 -14.42
C TYR A 70 -1.58 -4.40 -13.08
N ASP A 71 -1.55 -5.73 -13.09
CA ASP A 71 -1.58 -6.54 -11.88
C ASP A 71 -0.15 -6.68 -11.33
N SER A 72 0.11 -6.09 -10.17
CA SER A 72 1.40 -6.19 -9.47
C SER A 72 1.64 -7.61 -8.99
N THR A 73 2.88 -8.06 -9.16
CA THR A 73 3.32 -9.41 -8.75
C THR A 73 3.96 -9.43 -7.35
N VAL A 74 3.91 -8.31 -6.63
CA VAL A 74 4.60 -8.16 -5.34
C VAL A 74 4.03 -9.06 -4.24
N LEU A 75 2.74 -9.39 -4.30
CA LEU A 75 2.06 -10.32 -3.40
C LEU A 75 1.39 -11.44 -4.21
N GLU A 76 1.65 -12.69 -3.85
CA GLU A 76 1.05 -13.86 -4.55
C GLU A 76 -0.38 -14.20 -4.07
N HIS A 77 -0.78 -13.69 -2.91
CA HIS A 77 -2.03 -14.06 -2.23
C HIS A 77 -3.09 -12.95 -2.25
N MET A 78 -2.82 -11.86 -2.95
CA MET A 78 -3.65 -10.66 -2.99
C MET A 78 -3.47 -9.99 -4.35
N ASP A 79 -4.58 -9.58 -4.95
CA ASP A 79 -4.54 -8.92 -6.25
C ASP A 79 -4.36 -7.40 -6.05
N LEU A 80 -3.20 -6.88 -6.44
CA LEU A 80 -2.88 -5.46 -6.36
C LEU A 80 -2.83 -4.86 -7.77
N GLN A 81 -3.90 -4.21 -8.19
CA GLN A 81 -4.02 -3.68 -9.55
C GLN A 81 -3.76 -2.17 -9.59
N ILE A 82 -2.81 -1.77 -10.45
CA ILE A 82 -2.49 -0.39 -10.78
C ILE A 82 -3.30 -0.01 -12.03
N ALA A 83 -4.41 0.70 -11.83
CA ALA A 83 -5.37 1.10 -12.85
C ALA A 83 -5.51 2.62 -12.90
N TYR A 84 -4.54 3.33 -13.49
CA TYR A 84 -4.43 4.79 -13.39
C TYR A 84 -5.76 5.53 -13.63
N PRO A 85 -6.20 6.45 -12.73
CA PRO A 85 -5.48 7.01 -11.58
C PRO A 85 -5.60 6.22 -10.27
N ASP A 86 -6.20 5.03 -10.33
CA ASP A 86 -6.66 4.25 -9.21
C ASP A 86 -5.75 3.04 -8.91
N PHE A 87 -5.81 2.60 -7.67
CA PHE A 87 -5.20 1.40 -7.14
C PHE A 87 -6.30 0.55 -6.52
N ILE A 88 -6.45 -0.67 -7.02
CA ILE A 88 -7.53 -1.58 -6.66
C ILE A 88 -6.92 -2.79 -5.95
N ILE A 89 -7.53 -3.18 -4.83
CA ILE A 89 -7.09 -4.29 -3.99
C ILE A 89 -8.16 -5.38 -4.05
N ASP A 90 -7.78 -6.62 -4.37
CA ASP A 90 -8.66 -7.81 -4.45
C ASP A 90 -9.93 -7.62 -5.29
N GLY A 91 -9.82 -6.82 -6.37
CA GLY A 91 -10.94 -6.49 -7.25
C GLY A 91 -12.13 -5.83 -6.54
N GLN A 92 -11.92 -5.28 -5.34
CA GLN A 92 -12.97 -4.65 -4.54
C GLN A 92 -13.47 -3.36 -5.22
N PRO A 93 -14.75 -3.00 -5.01
CA PRO A 93 -15.32 -1.80 -5.63
C PRO A 93 -14.68 -0.49 -5.13
N THR A 94 -13.99 -0.53 -3.99
CA THR A 94 -13.24 0.62 -3.47
C THR A 94 -11.89 0.71 -4.15
N ALA A 95 -11.68 1.83 -4.85
CA ALA A 95 -10.41 2.24 -5.40
C ALA A 95 -9.73 3.29 -4.51
N PHE A 96 -8.41 3.25 -4.45
CA PHE A 96 -7.58 4.24 -3.78
C PHE A 96 -6.79 5.04 -4.81
N PRO A 97 -6.64 6.37 -4.67
CA PRO A 97 -5.80 7.13 -5.60
C PRO A 97 -4.35 6.62 -5.58
N LEU A 98 -3.75 6.37 -6.74
CA LEU A 98 -2.37 5.87 -6.85
C LEU A 98 -1.36 6.78 -6.13
N LYS A 99 -1.58 8.08 -6.19
CA LYS A 99 -0.75 9.07 -5.48
C LYS A 99 -0.80 8.85 -3.96
N ASP A 100 -1.99 8.56 -3.44
CA ASP A 100 -2.18 8.33 -2.01
C ASP A 100 -1.54 7.00 -1.58
N ILE A 101 -1.61 5.96 -2.42
CA ILE A 101 -0.91 4.69 -2.19
C ILE A 101 0.62 4.86 -2.24
N LYS A 102 1.15 5.62 -3.21
CA LYS A 102 2.58 5.96 -3.26
C LYS A 102 3.03 6.60 -1.94
N ASP A 103 2.33 7.64 -1.53
CA ASP A 103 2.66 8.37 -0.30
C ASP A 103 2.56 7.44 0.94
N LEU A 104 1.56 6.56 1.02
CA LEU A 104 1.44 5.54 2.07
C LEU A 104 2.60 4.54 2.09
N LEU A 105 3.01 4.03 0.91
CA LEU A 105 4.13 3.09 0.80
C LEU A 105 5.45 3.76 1.20
N GLN A 106 5.62 5.05 0.89
CA GLN A 106 6.77 5.83 1.32
C GLN A 106 6.81 5.94 2.86
N GLU A 107 5.68 6.28 3.48
CA GLU A 107 5.55 6.32 4.94
C GLU A 107 5.80 4.94 5.58
N TRP A 108 5.31 3.87 4.96
CA TRP A 108 5.52 2.49 5.43
C TRP A 108 6.99 2.06 5.34
N LEU A 109 7.67 2.41 4.23
CA LEU A 109 9.08 2.11 4.02
C LEU A 109 9.95 2.82 5.06
N GLU A 110 9.73 4.12 5.27
CA GLU A 110 10.45 4.92 6.26
C GLU A 110 10.28 4.35 7.67
N PHE A 111 9.06 3.94 8.02
CA PHE A 111 8.77 3.31 9.30
C PHE A 111 9.48 1.96 9.46
N SER A 112 9.46 1.12 8.42
CA SER A 112 10.06 -0.22 8.43
C SER A 112 11.60 -0.21 8.47
N GLN A 113 12.22 0.91 8.09
CA GLN A 113 13.67 1.11 8.16
C GLN A 113 14.15 1.71 9.49
N SER A 114 13.22 2.12 10.37
CA SER A 114 13.51 2.68 11.70
C SER A 114 13.52 1.63 12.83
#